data_AF-A0A318CMB6-F1
#
_entry.id   AF-A0A318CMB6-F1
#
_cell.length_a   1.000
_cell.length_b   1.000
_cell.length_c   1.000
_cell.angle_alpha   90.00
_cell.angle_beta   90.00
_cell.angle_gamma   90.00
#
_symmetry.space_group_name_H-M   'P 1'
#
loop_
_entity.id
_entity.type
_entity.pdbx_description
1 polymer ?
#
loop_
_entity_poly.entity_id
_entity_poly.type
_entity_poly.pdbx_seq_one_letter_code
_entity_poly.pdbx_strand_id
1 'polypeptide(L)'
;MKPIEYRAETVEEAIRLSQADLGAYEDEMEVTIKEKGSKGFLGIFGSKESVIEVSLLDKHWERKLHDFLKGILKSFDEETFSEVKLVGRTYRVRIEGEEVARLIGKH
;
A
#
# COMPACT_ATOMS: atom_id res chain seq x y z
N MET A 1 -7.58 5.84 7.60
CA MET A 1 -8.47 4.67 7.43
C MET A 1 -8.60 3.97 8.77
N LYS A 2 -9.61 3.11 9.00
CA LYS A 2 -9.59 2.27 10.21
C LYS A 2 -8.51 1.18 10.04
N PRO A 3 -7.72 0.87 11.08
CA PRO A 3 -6.81 -0.27 11.03
C PRO A 3 -7.56 -1.57 10.76
N ILE A 4 -6.91 -2.50 10.07
CA ILE A 4 -7.40 -3.86 9.79
C ILE A 4 -6.57 -4.84 10.59
N GLU A 5 -7.22 -5.79 11.25
CA GLU A 5 -6.55 -6.79 12.06
C GLU A 5 -6.21 -8.04 11.24
N TYR A 6 -4.99 -8.55 11.39
CA TYR A 6 -4.54 -9.80 10.81
C TYR A 6 -4.00 -10.73 11.89
N ARG A 7 -4.20 -12.04 11.68
CA ARG A 7 -3.83 -13.11 12.61
C ARG A 7 -3.05 -14.19 11.90
N ALA A 8 -1.98 -14.67 12.53
CA ALA A 8 -1.19 -15.80 12.05
C ALA A 8 -0.36 -16.41 13.17
N GLU A 9 0.31 -17.54 12.92
CA GLU A 9 1.19 -18.18 13.91
C GLU A 9 2.31 -17.24 14.40
N THR A 10 2.93 -16.50 13.48
CA THR A 10 3.99 -15.53 13.78
C THR A 10 3.63 -14.14 13.29
N VAL A 11 4.29 -13.11 13.85
CA VAL A 11 4.12 -11.72 13.42
C VAL A 11 4.53 -11.57 11.95
N GLU A 12 5.63 -12.20 11.54
CA GLU A 12 6.11 -12.16 10.15
C GLU A 12 5.13 -12.80 9.16
N GLU A 13 4.42 -13.87 9.55
CA GLU A 13 3.38 -14.45 8.71
C GLU A 13 2.17 -13.51 8.61
N ALA A 14 1.75 -12.90 9.71
CA ALA A 14 0.65 -11.94 9.70
C ALA A 14 0.98 -10.71 8.83
N ILE A 15 2.22 -10.22 8.87
CA ILE A 15 2.70 -9.13 7.99
C ILE A 15 2.61 -9.57 6.52
N ARG A 16 3.13 -10.75 6.17
CA ARG A 16 3.08 -11.24 4.79
C ARG A 16 1.65 -11.41 4.28
N LEU A 17 0.76 -11.96 5.10
CA LEU A 17 -0.67 -12.06 4.78
C LEU A 17 -1.27 -10.68 4.51
N SER A 18 -0.98 -9.70 5.36
CA SER A 18 -1.50 -8.35 5.20
C SER A 18 -0.96 -7.63 3.95
N GLN A 19 0.31 -7.83 3.60
CA GLN A 19 0.90 -7.29 2.37
C GLN A 19 0.22 -7.86 1.12
N ALA A 20 -0.03 -9.17 1.11
CA ALA A 20 -0.67 -9.85 0.00
C ALA A 20 -2.15 -9.43 -0.15
N ASP A 21 -2.90 -9.37 0.95
CA ASP A 21 -4.32 -9.00 0.95
C ASP A 21 -4.53 -7.53 0.55
N LEU A 22 -3.69 -6.62 1.08
CA LEU A 22 -3.79 -5.18 0.82
C LEU A 22 -3.09 -4.75 -0.48
N GLY A 23 -2.28 -5.62 -1.09
CA GLY A 23 -1.45 -5.27 -2.25
C GLY A 23 -0.49 -4.11 -1.97
N ALA A 24 0.05 -4.07 -0.76
CA ALA A 24 0.87 -2.99 -0.22
C ALA A 24 2.30 -3.46 0.06
N TYR A 25 3.26 -2.56 -0.14
CA TYR A 25 4.65 -2.81 0.24
C TYR A 25 4.88 -2.54 1.73
N GLU A 26 6.01 -3.02 2.25
CA GLU A 26 6.38 -2.86 3.67
C GLU A 26 6.41 -1.39 4.11
N ASP A 27 6.93 -0.51 3.27
CA ASP A 27 7.04 0.92 3.53
C ASP A 27 5.75 1.72 3.21
N GLU A 28 4.66 1.01 2.86
CA GLU A 28 3.34 1.55 2.61
C GLU A 28 2.35 1.25 3.75
N MET A 29 2.82 0.59 4.80
CA MET A 29 2.01 0.12 5.90
C MET A 29 2.57 0.59 7.25
N GLU A 30 1.67 0.99 8.13
CA GLU A 30 1.94 1.09 9.56
C GLU A 30 1.43 -0.18 10.24
N VAL A 31 2.34 -0.91 10.90
CA VAL A 31 2.03 -2.19 11.57
C VAL A 31 2.18 -2.02 13.07
N THR A 32 1.11 -2.33 13.81
CA THR A 32 1.11 -2.38 15.28
C THR A 32 0.91 -3.81 15.75
N ILE A 33 1.86 -4.35 16.51
CA ILE A 33 1.73 -5.69 17.10
C ILE A 33 0.83 -5.58 18.34
N LYS A 34 -0.33 -6.22 18.30
CA LYS A 34 -1.28 -6.27 19.42
C LYS A 34 -0.94 -7.40 20.37
N GLU A 35 -0.66 -8.57 19.81
CA GLU A 35 -0.32 -9.77 20.56
C GLU A 35 0.79 -10.51 19.83
N LYS A 36 1.84 -10.90 20.56
CA LYS A 36 2.85 -11.83 20.03
C LYS A 36 2.39 -13.25 20.29
N GLY A 37 2.41 -14.07 19.26
CA GLY A 37 2.09 -15.48 19.37
C GLY A 37 3.05 -16.20 20.31
N SER A 38 2.56 -17.27 20.93
CA SER A 38 3.35 -18.12 21.81
C SER A 38 3.08 -19.58 21.48
N LYS A 39 4.14 -20.39 21.47
CA LYS A 39 4.02 -21.84 21.36
C LYS A 39 3.81 -22.42 22.77
N GLY A 40 2.77 -23.22 22.95
CA GLY A 40 2.57 -24.00 24.17
C GLY A 40 3.74 -24.97 24.39
N PHE A 41 4.11 -25.20 25.65
CA PHE A 41 5.16 -26.16 26.00
C PHE A 41 4.71 -27.57 25.62
N LEU A 42 5.58 -28.35 24.99
CA LEU A 42 5.36 -29.73 24.49
C LEU A 42 4.35 -29.91 23.34
N GLY A 43 3.87 -28.85 22.69
CA GLY A 43 3.11 -28.98 21.43
C GLY A 43 1.71 -29.60 21.54
N ILE A 44 1.19 -29.76 22.77
CA ILE A 44 -0.07 -30.48 22.99
C ILE A 44 -1.23 -29.53 23.30
N PHE A 45 -0.98 -28.38 23.95
CA PHE A 45 -2.03 -27.41 24.28
C PHE A 45 -1.48 -25.97 24.42
N GLY A 46 -2.25 -24.98 23.96
CA GLY A 46 -2.09 -23.56 24.33
C GLY A 46 -1.30 -22.68 23.36
N SER A 47 -1.20 -23.00 22.08
CA SER A 47 -0.63 -22.05 21.10
C SER A 47 -1.56 -20.85 20.90
N LYS A 48 -1.01 -19.64 21.05
CA LYS A 48 -1.71 -18.38 20.77
C LYS A 48 -1.17 -17.79 19.47
N GLU A 49 -2.06 -17.34 18.60
CA GLU A 49 -1.70 -16.62 17.38
C GLU A 49 -1.12 -15.24 17.68
N SER A 50 -0.27 -14.76 16.78
CA SER A 50 0.11 -13.35 16.71
C SER A 50 -1.02 -12.55 16.09
N VAL A 51 -1.25 -11.34 16.63
CA VAL A 51 -2.28 -10.41 16.16
C VAL A 51 -1.62 -9.07 15.86
N ILE A 52 -1.83 -8.56 14.65
CA ILE A 52 -1.35 -7.24 14.24
C ILE A 52 -2.52 -6.38 13.77
N GLU A 53 -2.41 -5.07 13.96
CA GLU A 53 -3.24 -4.06 13.31
C GLU A 53 -2.42 -3.38 12.21
N VAL A 54 -3.00 -3.22 11.04
CA VAL A 54 -2.36 -2.61 9.87
C VAL A 54 -3.17 -1.43 9.39
N SER A 55 -2.49 -0.30 9.14
CA SER A 55 -3.04 0.85 8.43
C SER A 55 -2.23 1.15 7.18
N LEU A 56 -2.90 1.44 6.06
CA LEU A 56 -2.23 1.92 4.85
C LEU A 56 -1.82 3.37 5.02
N LEU A 57 -0.54 3.64 4.74
CA LEU A 57 0.03 4.98 4.67
C LEU A 57 -0.38 5.67 3.37
N ASP A 58 -0.32 7.00 3.34
CA ASP A 58 -0.64 7.79 2.15
C ASP A 58 0.19 7.36 0.93
N LYS A 59 1.44 6.94 1.16
CA LYS A 59 2.35 6.42 0.14
C LYS A 59 1.73 5.29 -0.71
N HIS A 60 0.92 4.42 -0.09
CA HIS A 60 0.20 3.37 -0.79
C HIS A 60 -0.68 3.94 -1.90
N TRP A 61 -1.51 4.92 -1.54
CA TRP A 61 -2.47 5.53 -2.44
C TRP A 61 -1.79 6.43 -3.47
N GLU A 62 -0.72 7.13 -3.09
CA GLU A 62 0.13 7.87 -4.00
C GLU A 62 0.67 6.95 -5.11
N ARG A 63 1.22 5.78 -4.75
CA ARG A 63 1.68 4.79 -5.73
C ARG A 63 0.54 4.25 -6.58
N LYS A 64 -0.58 3.82 -5.98
CA LYS A 64 -1.70 3.24 -6.74
C LYS A 64 -2.26 4.24 -7.77
N LEU A 65 -2.35 5.52 -7.42
CA LEU A 65 -2.75 6.57 -8.36
C LEU A 65 -1.69 6.83 -9.43
N HIS A 66 -0.41 6.87 -9.05
CA HIS A 66 0.70 6.94 -10.00
C HIS A 66 0.64 5.79 -11.03
N ASP A 67 0.52 4.55 -10.57
CA ASP A 67 0.51 3.36 -11.44
C ASP A 67 -0.70 3.37 -12.38
N PHE A 68 -1.86 3.80 -11.88
CA PHE A 68 -3.06 3.98 -12.69
C PHE A 68 -2.86 5.04 -13.79
N LEU A 69 -2.36 6.22 -13.42
CA LEU A 69 -2.09 7.30 -14.38
C LEU A 69 -1.03 6.90 -15.39
N LYS A 70 0.06 6.27 -14.96
CA LYS A 70 1.11 5.75 -15.85
C LYS A 70 0.53 4.80 -16.89
N GLY A 71 -0.38 3.90 -16.51
CA GLY A 71 -1.04 3.00 -17.45
C GLY A 71 -1.83 3.72 -18.54
N ILE A 72 -2.50 4.83 -18.20
CA ILE A 72 -3.23 5.67 -19.16
C ILE A 72 -2.27 6.48 -20.04
N LEU A 73 -1.34 7.19 -19.39
CA LEU A 73 -0.44 8.16 -20.02
C LEU A 73 0.56 7.51 -20.97
N LYS A 74 0.95 6.25 -20.72
CA LYS A 74 1.81 5.49 -21.64
C LYS A 74 1.24 5.39 -23.06
N SER A 75 -0.07 5.50 -23.23
CA SER A 75 -0.71 5.49 -24.57
C SER A 75 -0.46 6.79 -25.36
N PHE A 76 -0.04 7.85 -24.69
CA PHE A 76 0.25 9.16 -25.29
C PHE A 76 1.76 9.35 -25.47
N ASP A 77 2.55 8.99 -24.47
CA ASP A 77 4.01 9.11 -24.46
C ASP A 77 4.59 8.13 -23.42
N GLU A 78 5.49 7.25 -23.86
CA GLU A 78 6.11 6.24 -22.98
C GLU A 78 7.03 6.83 -21.92
N GLU A 79 7.57 8.04 -22.18
CA GLU A 79 8.49 8.74 -21.27
C GLU A 79 7.74 9.67 -20.29
N THR A 80 6.40 9.66 -20.29
CA THR A 80 5.64 10.48 -19.36
C THR A 80 5.89 10.07 -17.90
N PHE A 81 6.34 11.04 -17.11
CA PHE A 81 6.52 10.94 -15.67
C PHE A 81 5.34 11.57 -14.94
N SER A 82 4.92 10.98 -13.83
CA SER A 82 3.96 11.62 -12.93
C SER A 82 4.44 11.57 -11.48
N GLU A 83 4.30 12.70 -10.77
CA GLU A 83 4.53 12.77 -9.34
C GLU A 83 3.19 12.99 -8.65
N VAL A 84 2.84 12.10 -7.73
CA VAL A 84 1.61 12.15 -6.95
C VAL A 84 1.95 12.49 -5.51
N LYS A 85 1.29 13.52 -4.97
CA LYS A 85 1.41 13.91 -3.56
C LYS A 85 0.06 14.20 -2.93
N LEU A 86 -0.21 13.64 -1.75
CA LEU A 86 -1.34 14.05 -0.95
C LEU A 86 -1.05 15.42 -0.30
N VAL A 87 -1.88 16.41 -0.61
CA VAL A 87 -1.81 17.76 -0.01
C VAL A 87 -3.15 18.04 0.66
N GLY A 88 -3.16 17.95 2.00
CA GLY A 88 -4.38 18.08 2.80
C GLY A 88 -5.37 16.96 2.51
N ARG A 89 -6.39 17.24 1.70
CA ARG A 89 -7.45 16.26 1.31
C ARG A 89 -7.49 15.98 -0.19
N THR A 90 -6.54 16.52 -0.94
CA THR A 90 -6.49 16.43 -2.41
C THR A 90 -5.17 15.86 -2.86
N TYR A 91 -5.19 14.99 -3.87
CA TYR A 91 -3.98 14.59 -4.57
C TYR A 91 -3.58 15.69 -5.56
N ARG A 92 -2.36 16.19 -5.41
CA ARG A 92 -1.70 16.99 -6.43
C ARG A 92 -0.90 16.05 -7.31
N VAL A 93 -1.18 16.09 -8.61
CA VAL A 93 -0.48 15.32 -9.61
C VAL A 93 0.27 16.28 -10.52
N ARG A 94 1.58 16.11 -10.61
CA ARG A 94 2.42 16.77 -11.61
C ARG A 94 2.71 15.77 -12.72
N ILE A 95 2.48 16.16 -13.97
CA ILE A 95 2.73 15.32 -15.14
C ILE A 95 3.76 16.03 -16.01
N GLU A 96 4.81 15.32 -16.41
CA GLU A 96 5.90 15.81 -17.27
C GLU A 96 6.16 14.80 -18.38
N GLY A 97 6.48 15.29 -19.58
CA GLY A 97 6.69 14.47 -20.78
C GLY A 97 6.69 15.34 -22.03
N GLU A 98 7.13 14.78 -23.15
CA GLU A 98 7.31 15.53 -24.40
C GLU A 98 5.95 15.87 -25.04
N GLU A 99 5.01 14.93 -24.99
CA GLU A 99 3.69 15.07 -25.63
C GLU A 99 2.58 15.48 -24.64
N VAL A 100 2.92 15.90 -23.41
CA VAL A 100 1.97 16.26 -22.35
C VAL A 100 1.00 17.37 -22.78
N ALA A 101 1.41 18.25 -23.70
CA ALA A 101 0.54 19.28 -24.28
C ALA A 101 -0.73 18.71 -24.92
N ARG A 102 -0.70 17.47 -25.43
CA ARG A 102 -1.86 16.80 -26.03
C ARG A 102 -2.93 16.42 -25.01
N LEU A 103 -2.56 16.28 -23.74
CA LEU A 103 -3.50 15.99 -22.64
C LEU A 103 -4.43 17.16 -22.32
N ILE A 104 -4.03 18.39 -22.67
CA ILE A 104 -4.86 19.60 -22.47
C ILE A 104 -6.13 19.53 -23.33
N GLY A 105 -6.08 18.80 -24.46
CA GLY A 105 -7.17 18.72 -25.43
C GLY A 105 -7.30 19.98 -26.28
N LYS A 106 -8.23 19.95 -27.23
CA LYS A 106 -8.69 21.15 -27.95
C LYS A 106 -9.91 21.72 -27.24
N HIS A 107 -9.94 23.04 -27.07
CA HIS A 107 -11.15 23.77 -26.70
C HIS A 107 -12.17 23.77 -27.83
#